data_AF-A0A3B8WV67-F1
#
_entry.id   AF-A0A3B8WV67-F1
#
_cell.length_a   1.000
_cell.length_b   1.000
_cell.length_c   1.000
_cell.angle_alpha   90.00
_cell.angle_beta   90.00
_cell.angle_gamma   90.00
#
_symmetry.space_group_name_H-M   'P 1'
#
loop_
_entity.id
_entity.type
_entity.pdbx_description
1 polymer ?
#
loop_
_entity_poly.entity_id
_entity_poly.type
_entity_poly.pdbx_seq_one_letter_code
_entity_poly.pdbx_strand_id
1 'polypeptide(L)' 'MPAKQLKTFLDEASVDYMCLAHPPAFTAQELAHHVKIAGDRVVKTVIIELDGKMAMLVMPATWRIRWDRLSKILDTDF' A
#
# COMPACT_ATOMS: atom_id res chain seq x y z
N MET A 1 -12.92 14.99 -1.75
CA MET A 1 -12.87 13.55 -1.40
C MET A 1 -11.57 12.98 -1.92
N PRO A 2 -10.77 12.25 -1.11
CA PRO A 2 -9.45 11.76 -1.50
C PRO A 2 -9.46 10.92 -2.79
N ALA A 3 -10.48 10.09 -2.98
CA ALA A 3 -10.63 9.28 -4.20
C ALA A 3 -10.76 10.12 -5.48
N LYS A 4 -11.38 11.31 -5.42
CA LYS A 4 -11.49 12.20 -6.59
C LYS A 4 -10.12 12.79 -6.95
N GLN A 5 -9.36 13.23 -5.94
CA GLN A 5 -8.03 13.79 -6.14
C GLN A 5 -7.06 12.75 -6.72
N LEU A 6 -7.12 11.51 -6.22
CA LEU A 6 -6.31 10.41 -6.75
C LEU A 6 -6.64 10.11 -8.23
N LYS A 7 -7.93 10.03 -8.58
CA LYS A 7 -8.34 9.80 -9.97
C LYS A 7 -7.84 10.91 -10.89
N THR A 8 -8.05 12.17 -10.52
CA THR A 8 -7.54 13.31 -11.30
C THR A 8 -6.03 13.24 -11.52
N PHE A 9 -5.25 12.91 -10.49
CA PHE A 9 -3.80 12.75 -10.61
C PHE A 9 -3.40 11.62 -11.58
N LEU A 10 -4.08 10.47 -11.51
CA LEU A 10 -3.82 9.33 -12.40
C LEU A 10 -4.25 9.61 -13.85
N ASP A 11 -5.39 10.29 -14.03
CA ASP A 11 -5.92 10.70 -15.33
C ASP A 11 -4.96 11.69 -16.02
N GLU A 12 -4.48 12.70 -15.28
CA GLU A 12 -3.49 13.68 -15.78
C GLU A 12 -2.16 13.01 -16.16
N ALA A 13 -1.75 11.99 -15.42
CA ALA A 13 -0.57 11.20 -15.72
C ALA A 13 -0.80 10.15 -16.84
N SER A 14 -2.00 10.05 -17.40
CA SER A 14 -2.38 9.04 -18.42
C SER A 14 -2.05 7.60 -17.98
N VAL A 15 -2.28 7.29 -16.71
CA VAL A 15 -2.07 5.95 -16.15
C VAL A 15 -3.32 5.10 -16.36
N ASP A 16 -3.16 3.90 -16.90
CA ASP A 16 -4.25 2.93 -17.01
C ASP A 16 -4.64 2.38 -15.63
N TYR A 17 -5.92 2.49 -15.26
CA TYR A 17 -6.46 1.90 -14.04
C TYR A 17 -7.93 1.51 -14.18
N MET A 18 -8.40 0.65 -13.27
CA MET A 18 -9.81 0.27 -13.14
C MET A 18 -10.26 0.44 -11.69
N CYS A 19 -11.46 0.97 -11.49
CA CYS A 19 -12.10 1.02 -10.18
C CYS A 19 -13.08 -0.14 -10.00
N LEU A 20 -12.86 -0.96 -8.97
CA LEU A 20 -13.79 -2.02 -8.58
C LEU A 20 -14.61 -1.57 -7.38
N ALA A 21 -15.93 -1.50 -7.52
CA ALA A 21 -16.82 -1.23 -6.40
C ALA A 21 -16.97 -2.48 -5.52
N HIS A 22 -16.96 -2.29 -4.20
CA HIS A 22 -17.16 -3.36 -3.22
C HIS A 22 -17.82 -2.81 -1.95
N PRO A 23 -18.44 -3.66 -1.10
CA PRO A 23 -18.88 -3.26 0.23
C PRO A 23 -17.71 -2.76 1.09
N PRO A 24 -17.95 -1.95 2.15
CA PRO A 24 -16.90 -1.53 3.06
C PRO A 24 -16.10 -2.73 3.59
N ALA A 25 -14.78 -2.65 3.48
CA ALA A 25 -13.84 -3.65 4.00
C ALA A 25 -12.86 -2.94 4.94
N PHE A 26 -12.66 -3.49 6.13
CA PHE A 26 -11.78 -2.92 7.15
C PHE A 26 -10.44 -3.64 7.23
N THR A 27 -10.37 -4.84 6.64
CA THR A 27 -9.12 -5.61 6.52
C THR A 27 -8.76 -5.87 5.06
N ALA A 28 -7.47 -6.09 4.80
CA ALA A 28 -7.00 -6.48 3.48
C ALA A 28 -7.59 -7.83 3.01
N GLN A 29 -7.88 -8.73 3.95
CA GLN A 29 -8.47 -10.04 3.65
C GLN A 29 -9.93 -9.90 3.19
N GLU A 30 -10.73 -9.08 3.87
CA GLU A 30 -12.10 -8.76 3.46
C GLU A 30 -12.12 -8.09 2.09
N LEU A 31 -11.22 -7.13 1.85
CA LEU A 31 -11.09 -6.45 0.56
C LEU A 31 -10.79 -7.43 -0.57
N ALA A 32 -9.77 -8.29 -0.37
CA ALA A 32 -9.38 -9.31 -1.34
C ALA A 32 -10.54 -10.27 -1.66
N HIS A 33 -11.30 -10.66 -0.63
CA HIS A 33 -12.49 -11.51 -0.78
C HIS A 33 -13.58 -10.82 -1.61
N HIS A 34 -13.93 -9.57 -1.30
CA HIS A 34 -14.99 -8.85 -2.00
C HIS A 34 -14.69 -8.64 -3.48
N VAL A 35 -13.43 -8.35 -3.83
CA VAL A 35 -13.01 -8.12 -5.21
C VAL A 35 -12.45 -9.37 -5.90
N LYS A 36 -12.50 -10.53 -5.22
CA LYS A 36 -12.09 -11.86 -5.73
C LYS A 36 -10.66 -11.91 -6.28
N ILE A 37 -9.72 -11.32 -5.55
CA ILE A 37 -8.28 -11.39 -5.86
C ILE A 37 -7.52 -12.14 -4.77
N ALA A 38 -6.31 -12.62 -5.09
CA ALA A 38 -5.41 -13.18 -4.08
C ALA A 38 -5.00 -12.10 -3.07
N GLY A 39 -4.89 -12.46 -1.79
CA GLY A 39 -4.63 -11.50 -0.71
C GLY A 39 -3.27 -10.80 -0.80
N ASP A 40 -2.29 -11.42 -1.44
CA ASP A 40 -0.97 -10.84 -1.74
C ASP A 40 -1.00 -9.79 -2.86
N ARG A 41 -2.12 -9.66 -3.58
CA ARG A 41 -2.35 -8.56 -4.53
C ARG A 41 -2.92 -7.30 -3.89
N VAL A 42 -3.39 -7.39 -2.64
CA VAL A 42 -3.75 -6.19 -1.86
C VAL A 42 -2.47 -5.59 -1.28
N VAL A 43 -2.28 -4.29 -1.46
CA VAL A 43 -1.12 -3.56 -0.95
C VAL A 43 -1.51 -2.78 0.31
N LYS A 44 -0.64 -2.78 1.31
CA LYS A 44 -0.70 -1.86 2.45
C LYS A 44 0.43 -0.86 2.37
N THR A 45 0.18 0.33 2.89
CA THR A 45 1.20 1.35 3.13
C THR A 45 1.55 1.35 4.62
N VAL A 46 2.85 1.26 4.94
CA VAL A 46 3.34 1.39 6.31
C VAL A 46 4.22 2.63 6.38
N ILE A 47 3.82 3.57 7.23
CA ILE A 47 4.61 4.78 7.50
C ILE A 47 5.64 4.46 8.56
N ILE A 48 6.89 4.79 8.31
CA ILE A 48 8.02 4.61 9.23
C ILE A 48 8.77 5.92 9.39
N GLU A 49 9.52 6.05 10.48
CA GLU A 49 10.60 7.02 10.60
C GLU A 49 11.92 6.35 10.20
N LEU A 50 12.73 7.08 9.44
CA LEU A 50 13.98 6.63 8.84
C LEU A 50 14.99 7.77 9.03
N ASP A 51 15.89 7.64 9.99
CA ASP A 51 16.89 8.66 10.34
C ASP A 51 16.26 10.06 10.56
N GLY A 52 15.17 10.10 11.33
CA GLY A 52 14.43 11.34 11.62
C GLY A 52 13.57 11.88 10.47
N LYS A 53 13.40 11.10 9.37
CA LYS A 53 12.54 11.47 8.24
C LYS A 53 11.42 10.47 8.04
N MET A 54 10.24 10.96 7.66
CA MET A 54 9.11 10.10 7.35
C MET A 54 9.31 9.39 6.00
N ALA A 55 9.10 8.07 5.98
CA ALA A 55 9.11 7.25 4.78
C ALA A 55 7.86 6.36 4.69
N MET A 56 7.51 5.93 3.48
CA MET A 56 6.37 5.04 3.22
C MET A 56 6.84 3.76 2.56
N LEU A 57 6.59 2.63 3.20
CA LEU A 57 6.78 1.30 2.62
C LEU A 57 5.49 0.85 1.95
N VAL A 58 5.59 0.46 0.67
CA VAL A 58 4.48 -0.04 -0.14
C VAL A 58 4.71 -1.54 -0.36
N MET A 59 3.87 -2.38 0.24
CA MET A 59 4.10 -3.83 0.25
C MET A 59 2.80 -4.63 0.22
N PRO A 60 2.81 -5.89 -0.25
CA PRO A 60 1.68 -6.79 -0.09
C PRO A 60 1.19 -6.83 1.35
N ALA A 61 -0.13 -6.82 1.54
CA ALA A 61 -0.74 -6.77 2.86
C ALA A 61 -0.37 -7.98 3.73
N THR A 62 -0.13 -9.12 3.08
CA THR A 62 0.32 -10.39 3.68
C THR A 62 1.76 -10.36 4.19
N TRP A 63 2.59 -9.43 3.71
CA TRP A 63 4.00 -9.36 4.10
C TRP A 63 4.17 -8.72 5.48
N ARG A 64 5.24 -9.10 6.17
CA ARG A 64 5.64 -8.49 7.45
C ARG A 64 7.01 -7.87 7.30
N ILE A 65 7.19 -6.70 7.91
CA ILE A 65 8.51 -6.05 7.94
C ILE A 65 9.42 -6.89 8.82
N ARG A 66 10.55 -7.27 8.26
CA ARG A 66 11.67 -7.90 8.96
C ARG A 66 12.69 -6.81 9.23
N TRP A 67 12.57 -6.15 10.39
CA TRP A 67 13.39 -4.99 10.74
C TRP A 67 14.87 -5.27 10.62
N ASP A 68 15.31 -6.46 11.05
CA ASP A 68 16.68 -6.97 10.91
C ASP A 68 17.21 -6.93 9.47
N ARG A 69 16.33 -7.19 8.50
CA ARG A 69 16.68 -7.17 7.07
C ARG A 69 16.56 -5.77 6.50
N LEU A 70 15.54 -5.03 6.91
CA LEU A 70 15.28 -3.69 6.41
C LEU A 70 16.43 -2.74 6.82
N SER A 71 16.91 -2.81 8.06
CA SER A 71 18.00 -1.96 8.56
C SER A 71 19.28 -2.21 7.80
N LYS A 72 19.60 -3.50 7.64
CA LYS A 72 20.76 -3.94 6.85
C LYS A 72 20.69 -3.52 5.38
N ILE A 73 19.52 -3.51 4.76
CA ILE A 73 19.36 -3.14 3.33
C ILE A 73 19.44 -1.64 3.14
N LEU A 74 18.82 -0.87 4.03
CA LEU A 74 18.82 0.58 3.93
C LEU A 74 20.15 1.20 4.43
N ASP A 75 21.01 0.39 5.07
CA ASP A 75 22.27 0.82 5.71
C ASP A 75 22.06 1.91 6.75
N THR A 76 21.15 1.60 7.66
CA THR A 76 20.72 2.54 8.69
C THR A 76 20.24 1.73 9.88
N ASP A 77 20.48 2.31 11.04
CA ASP A 77 19.99 1.79 12.32
C ASP A 77 18.58 2.30 12.63
N PHE A 78 18.00 3.06 11.68
CA PHE A 78 16.83 3.95 11.72
C PHE A 78 16.08 4.08 13.04
#